data_AF-A0A1Q5MP68-F1
#
_entry.id   AF-A0A1Q5MP68-F1
#
_cell.length_a   1.000
_cell.length_b   1.000
_cell.length_c   1.000
_cell.angle_alpha   90.00
_cell.angle_beta   90.00
_cell.angle_gamma   90.00
#
_symmetry.space_group_name_H-M   'P 1'
#
loop_
_entity.id
_entity.type
_entity.pdbx_description
1 polymer ?
#
loop_
_entity_poly.entity_id
_entity_poly.type
_entity_poly.pdbx_seq_one_letter_code
_entity_poly.pdbx_strand_id
1 'polypeptide(L)'
;MQEGQRGRGERVPGSAGRRRHVDRAEQLESAARLTARDGEGEGAGRRDRQALFFQGPQGIGKSSLLWEIYERHAADGAYFLDLPRMPAENHVLEHLAMQARGQDVAVPSYENTRTRFAEQSAQTQVDFTNVRLRNGTFQLLAAAEDRTLRTASLSDALLDNLVADARRPVICLDGFEACAQPMRDWLGRSLLPNLLSRRVVSVFVAGRQLPSLGRPYAGAVHTMVLPPFDVQAVREWIEGLGFASLKGEAAAIHQVHGGVPELLDEFFKLHIEPVEAASERERGQTREQEQEQTQGHPDGGRDG
;
A
#
# COMPACT_ATOMS: atom_id res chain seq x y z
N MET A 1 -26.58 -20.69 -29.74
CA MET A 1 -27.14 -19.88 -28.64
C MET A 1 -26.63 -20.44 -27.32
N GLN A 2 -25.74 -19.69 -26.67
CA GLN A 2 -25.62 -19.47 -25.21
C GLN A 2 -24.19 -19.02 -24.92
N GLU A 3 -23.96 -17.72 -25.10
CA GLU A 3 -22.92 -16.99 -24.38
C GLU A 3 -23.42 -16.82 -22.94
N GLY A 4 -22.66 -17.32 -21.98
CA GLY A 4 -23.02 -17.29 -20.56
C GLY A 4 -21.83 -16.93 -19.70
N GLN A 5 -21.89 -15.73 -19.12
CA GLN A 5 -21.24 -15.33 -17.88
C GLN A 5 -19.72 -15.10 -17.93
N ARG A 6 -19.34 -13.97 -18.51
CA ARG A 6 -18.15 -13.23 -18.06
C ARG A 6 -18.42 -12.69 -16.65
N GLY A 7 -17.86 -13.37 -15.65
CA GLY A 7 -17.83 -12.90 -14.27
C GLY A 7 -17.16 -11.54 -14.19
N ARG A 8 -17.93 -10.56 -13.69
CA ARG A 8 -17.51 -9.21 -13.40
C ARG A 8 -16.33 -9.24 -12.44
N GLY A 9 -15.14 -8.90 -12.94
CA GLY A 9 -14.06 -8.40 -12.10
C GLY A 9 -14.60 -7.17 -11.38
N GLU A 10 -14.70 -7.27 -10.06
CA GLU A 10 -15.02 -6.14 -9.19
C GLU A 10 -13.88 -5.14 -9.37
N ARG A 11 -14.15 -4.07 -10.14
CA ARG A 11 -13.21 -2.95 -10.26
C ARG A 11 -13.05 -2.40 -8.86
N VAL A 12 -11.82 -2.46 -8.33
CA VAL A 12 -11.43 -1.70 -7.14
C VAL A 12 -11.83 -0.24 -7.39
N PRO A 13 -12.70 0.36 -6.57
CA PRO A 13 -13.18 1.71 -6.83
C PRO A 13 -12.07 2.71 -6.51
N GLY A 14 -11.58 3.44 -7.52
CA GLY A 14 -10.74 4.62 -7.27
C GLY A 14 -9.87 5.18 -8.41
N SER A 15 -9.72 4.52 -9.55
CA SER A 15 -8.70 4.91 -10.57
C SER A 15 -9.23 5.79 -11.72
N ALA A 16 -9.97 6.85 -11.42
CA ALA A 16 -10.26 7.89 -12.42
C ALA A 16 -10.28 9.29 -11.80
N GLY A 17 -9.14 10.00 -11.88
CA GLY A 17 -9.11 11.47 -11.93
C GLY A 17 -8.81 12.25 -10.64
N ARG A 18 -8.64 11.64 -9.47
CA ARG A 18 -8.13 12.37 -8.29
C ARG A 18 -6.61 12.26 -8.22
N ARG A 19 -5.89 13.31 -8.63
CA ARG A 19 -4.46 13.44 -8.29
C ARG A 19 -4.34 13.48 -6.77
N ARG A 20 -3.88 12.36 -6.19
CA ARG A 20 -3.58 12.26 -4.77
C ARG A 20 -2.30 13.03 -4.53
N HIS A 21 -2.33 14.09 -3.72
CA HIS A 21 -1.10 14.79 -3.36
C HIS A 21 -0.36 13.97 -2.29
N VAL A 22 0.90 13.64 -2.57
CA VAL A 22 1.76 12.84 -1.69
C VAL A 22 3.09 13.58 -1.53
N ASP A 23 3.14 14.52 -0.58
CA ASP A 23 4.40 15.12 -0.15
C ASP A 23 5.08 14.21 0.89
N ARG A 24 5.79 13.20 0.39
CA ARG A 24 6.47 12.17 1.19
C ARG A 24 7.79 11.73 0.56
N ALA A 25 8.55 12.68 0.01
CA ALA A 25 9.75 12.41 -0.77
C ALA A 25 10.76 11.52 -0.03
N GLU A 26 11.04 11.81 1.25
CA GLU A 26 11.97 11.02 2.07
C GLU A 26 11.48 9.58 2.30
N GLN A 27 10.18 9.40 2.55
CA GLN A 27 9.59 8.07 2.77
C GLN A 27 9.56 7.27 1.48
N LEU A 28 9.25 7.91 0.35
CA LEU A 28 9.24 7.30 -0.97
C LEU A 28 10.66 6.95 -1.43
N GLU A 29 11.65 7.78 -1.15
CA GLU A 29 13.05 7.49 -1.42
C GLU A 29 13.55 6.32 -0.56
N SER A 30 13.16 6.29 0.72
CA SER A 30 13.46 5.16 1.61
C SER A 30 12.79 3.87 1.14
N ALA A 31 11.55 3.95 0.64
CA ALA A 31 10.86 2.82 0.03
C ALA A 31 11.57 2.34 -1.24
N ALA A 32 11.97 3.26 -2.12
CA ALA A 32 12.70 2.95 -3.35
C ALA A 32 14.05 2.28 -3.06
N ARG A 33 14.79 2.75 -2.04
CA ARG A 33 16.03 2.08 -1.59
C ARG A 33 15.78 0.65 -1.09
N LEU A 34 14.65 0.40 -0.45
CA LEU A 34 14.28 -0.93 0.05
C LEU A 34 13.87 -1.89 -1.08
N THR A 35 13.34 -1.37 -2.19
CA THR A 35 12.87 -2.16 -3.33
C THR A 35 13.87 -2.21 -4.49
N ALA A 36 14.97 -1.45 -4.41
CA ALA A 36 16.04 -1.42 -5.42
C ALA A 36 16.65 -2.82 -5.66
N ARG A 37 16.97 -3.12 -6.92
CA ARG A 37 17.60 -4.39 -7.29
C ARG A 37 19.12 -4.31 -7.07
N ASP A 38 19.77 -5.46 -6.86
CA ASP A 38 21.23 -5.51 -6.67
C ASP A 38 21.93 -4.88 -7.89
N GLY A 39 22.68 -3.79 -7.66
CA GLY A 39 23.36 -3.01 -8.71
C GLY A 39 22.81 -1.61 -8.97
N GLU A 40 21.65 -1.24 -8.41
CA GLU A 40 21.01 0.08 -8.62
C GLU A 40 21.23 1.08 -7.48
N GLY A 41 21.99 0.72 -6.44
CA GLY A 41 22.27 1.58 -5.28
C GLY A 41 23.77 1.82 -5.09
N GLU A 42 24.18 3.09 -5.08
CA GLU A 42 25.51 3.49 -4.62
C GLU A 42 25.72 3.03 -3.17
N GLY A 43 26.83 2.31 -2.93
CA GLY A 43 27.33 2.00 -1.60
C GLY A 43 26.90 0.63 -1.06
N ALA A 44 27.76 -0.36 -1.30
CA ALA A 44 27.79 -1.60 -0.54
C ALA A 44 27.85 -1.31 0.97
N GLY A 45 26.73 -1.43 1.70
CA GLY A 45 26.75 -1.19 3.15
C GLY A 45 25.47 -1.30 3.97
N ARG A 46 24.27 -1.56 3.41
CA ARG A 46 23.04 -1.63 4.24
C ARG A 46 22.07 -2.75 3.85
N ARG A 47 22.54 -4.00 3.95
CA ARG A 47 21.75 -5.24 3.69
C ARG A 47 20.88 -5.72 4.86
N ASP A 48 20.52 -4.86 5.80
CA ASP A 48 19.88 -5.33 7.05
C ASP A 48 18.38 -5.06 7.15
N ARG A 49 17.81 -4.17 6.33
CA ARG A 49 16.40 -3.77 6.44
C ARG A 49 15.58 -4.37 5.30
N GLN A 50 14.44 -4.95 5.64
CA GLN A 50 13.49 -5.59 4.74
C GLN A 50 12.08 -5.00 4.89
N ALA A 51 11.86 -4.12 5.87
CA ALA A 51 10.58 -3.46 6.05
C ALA A 51 10.67 -1.99 6.48
N LEU A 52 9.70 -1.21 6.01
CA LEU A 52 9.40 0.13 6.52
C LEU A 52 8.02 0.14 7.14
N PHE A 53 7.92 0.59 8.38
CA PHE A 53 6.64 0.80 9.04
C PHE A 53 6.34 2.29 9.13
N PHE A 54 5.17 2.71 8.65
CA PHE A 54 4.73 4.09 8.69
C PHE A 54 3.76 4.31 9.84
N GLN A 55 4.23 5.04 10.85
CA GLN A 55 3.45 5.39 12.03
C GLN A 55 2.90 6.81 11.93
N GLY A 56 1.71 7.05 12.45
CA GLY A 56 1.23 8.42 12.66
C GLY A 56 -0.26 8.51 12.94
N PRO A 57 -0.76 9.69 13.31
CA PRO A 57 -2.17 9.90 13.66
C PRO A 57 -3.11 9.58 12.49
N GLN A 58 -4.41 9.51 12.79
CA GLN A 58 -5.43 9.41 11.75
C GLN A 58 -5.34 10.62 10.80
N GLY A 59 -5.64 10.40 9.53
CA GLY A 59 -5.64 11.47 8.52
C GLY A 59 -4.26 11.93 8.04
N ILE A 60 -3.16 11.43 8.60
CA ILE A 60 -1.80 11.88 8.26
C ILE A 60 -1.29 11.42 6.87
N GLY A 61 -2.12 10.70 6.10
CA GLY A 61 -1.77 10.24 4.76
C GLY A 61 -0.98 8.92 4.68
N LYS A 62 -1.05 8.04 5.69
CA LYS A 62 -0.37 6.72 5.66
C LYS A 62 -0.86 5.83 4.51
N SER A 63 -2.17 5.68 4.37
CA SER A 63 -2.80 4.91 3.28
C SER A 63 -2.47 5.51 1.91
N SER A 64 -2.40 6.84 1.84
CA SER A 64 -1.98 7.56 0.62
C SER A 64 -0.57 7.19 0.20
N LEU A 65 0.36 7.18 1.15
CA LEU A 65 1.76 6.78 0.94
C LEU A 65 1.89 5.30 0.55
N LEU A 66 1.22 4.38 1.24
CA LEU A 66 1.27 2.94 0.89
C LEU A 66 0.72 2.67 -0.51
N TRP A 67 -0.33 3.37 -0.89
CA TRP A 67 -0.92 3.25 -2.21
C TRP A 67 0.03 3.75 -3.30
N GLU A 68 0.71 4.87 -3.06
CA GLU A 68 1.74 5.39 -3.98
C GLU A 68 2.90 4.38 -4.16
N ILE A 69 3.36 3.76 -3.07
CA ILE A 69 4.37 2.68 -3.13
C ILE A 69 3.84 1.50 -3.93
N TYR A 70 2.60 1.08 -3.70
CA TYR A 70 1.97 0.00 -4.44
C TYR A 70 1.87 0.32 -5.94
N GLU A 71 1.39 1.51 -6.33
CA GLU A 71 1.24 1.91 -7.73
C GLU A 71 2.58 1.95 -8.47
N ARG A 72 3.64 2.43 -7.81
CA ARG A 72 5.00 2.44 -8.38
C ARG A 72 5.56 1.05 -8.65
N HIS A 73 5.10 0.04 -7.92
CA HIS A 73 5.60 -1.33 -8.00
C HIS A 73 4.55 -2.34 -8.51
N ALA A 74 3.38 -1.88 -8.96
CA ALA A 74 2.28 -2.77 -9.38
C ALA A 74 2.67 -3.68 -10.55
N ALA A 75 3.51 -3.19 -11.46
CA ALA A 75 4.06 -3.98 -12.57
C ALA A 75 5.15 -4.99 -12.13
N ASP A 76 5.78 -4.73 -10.98
CA ASP A 76 6.93 -5.47 -10.43
C ASP A 76 6.54 -6.39 -9.26
N GLY A 77 5.28 -6.84 -9.19
CA GLY A 77 4.89 -7.82 -8.16
C GLY A 77 4.54 -7.20 -6.80
N ALA A 78 3.84 -6.06 -6.80
CA ALA A 78 3.30 -5.47 -5.57
C ALA A 78 1.92 -5.99 -5.21
N TYR A 79 1.66 -6.09 -3.90
CA TYR A 79 0.42 -6.58 -3.33
C TYR A 79 -0.08 -5.60 -2.27
N PHE A 80 -1.38 -5.29 -2.29
CA PHE A 80 -1.99 -4.34 -1.35
C PHE A 80 -3.08 -5.01 -0.52
N LEU A 81 -2.95 -4.96 0.81
CA LEU A 81 -3.88 -5.57 1.76
C LEU A 81 -4.48 -4.47 2.65
N ASP A 82 -5.77 -4.18 2.45
CA ASP A 82 -6.58 -3.34 3.35
C ASP A 82 -7.04 -4.19 4.54
N LEU A 83 -6.22 -4.25 5.58
CA LEU A 83 -6.43 -5.12 6.73
C LEU A 83 -7.73 -4.84 7.51
N PRO A 84 -8.23 -3.60 7.67
CA PRO A 84 -9.54 -3.35 8.27
C PRO A 84 -10.70 -4.11 7.61
N ARG A 85 -10.58 -4.46 6.33
CA ARG A 85 -11.59 -5.23 5.58
C ARG A 85 -11.43 -6.74 5.72
N MET A 86 -10.41 -7.22 6.43
CA MET A 86 -10.06 -8.63 6.55
C MET A 86 -10.42 -9.14 7.94
N PRO A 87 -11.50 -9.92 8.10
CA PRO A 87 -11.99 -10.32 9.42
C PRO A 87 -11.14 -11.42 10.08
N ALA A 88 -10.44 -12.24 9.29
CA ALA A 88 -9.65 -13.37 9.79
C ALA A 88 -8.45 -13.71 8.88
N GLU A 89 -7.46 -14.40 9.43
CA GLU A 89 -6.15 -14.71 8.83
C GLU A 89 -6.26 -15.33 7.43
N ASN A 90 -7.23 -16.23 7.23
CA ASN A 90 -7.49 -16.85 5.95
C ASN A 90 -7.86 -15.85 4.85
N HIS A 91 -8.54 -14.75 5.19
CA HIS A 91 -8.92 -13.72 4.22
C HIS A 91 -7.69 -12.95 3.73
N VAL A 92 -6.69 -12.74 4.60
CA VAL A 92 -5.40 -12.14 4.21
C VAL A 92 -4.71 -13.03 3.17
N LEU A 93 -4.62 -14.33 3.47
CA LEU A 93 -3.99 -15.30 2.57
C LEU A 93 -4.77 -15.49 1.25
N GLU A 94 -6.10 -15.53 1.31
CA GLU A 94 -6.97 -15.61 0.14
C GLU A 94 -6.85 -14.37 -0.75
N HIS A 95 -6.79 -13.18 -0.16
CA HIS A 95 -6.66 -11.93 -0.91
C HIS A 95 -5.28 -11.81 -1.55
N LEU A 96 -4.22 -12.21 -0.82
CA LEU A 96 -2.86 -12.28 -1.36
C LEU A 96 -2.77 -13.31 -2.50
N ALA A 97 -3.35 -14.49 -2.31
CA ALA A 97 -3.45 -15.53 -3.34
C ALA A 97 -4.20 -15.07 -4.58
N MET A 98 -5.30 -14.33 -4.41
CA MET A 98 -6.09 -13.79 -5.52
C MET A 98 -5.27 -12.79 -6.34
N GLN A 99 -4.57 -11.86 -5.68
CA GLN A 99 -3.69 -10.91 -6.37
C GLN A 99 -2.52 -11.60 -7.06
N ALA A 100 -1.90 -12.59 -6.40
CA ALA A 100 -0.81 -13.39 -6.96
C ALA A 100 -1.23 -14.12 -8.25
N ARG A 101 -2.42 -14.74 -8.26
CA ARG A 101 -2.98 -15.36 -9.49
C ARG A 101 -3.24 -14.32 -10.58
N GLY A 102 -3.72 -13.13 -10.23
CA GLY A 102 -3.92 -12.03 -11.17
C GLY A 102 -2.62 -11.52 -11.80
N GLN A 103 -1.47 -11.87 -11.20
CA GLN A 103 -0.14 -11.56 -11.69
C GLN A 103 0.59 -12.79 -12.24
N ASP A 104 -0.13 -13.87 -12.58
CA ASP A 104 0.41 -15.13 -13.12
C ASP A 104 1.39 -15.89 -12.19
N VAL A 105 1.34 -15.65 -10.88
CA VAL A 105 2.06 -16.47 -9.89
C VAL A 105 1.32 -17.78 -9.67
N ALA A 106 2.04 -18.91 -9.73
CA ALA A 106 1.48 -20.21 -9.45
C ALA A 106 1.08 -20.34 -7.97
N VAL A 107 -0.20 -20.21 -7.67
CA VAL A 107 -0.73 -20.38 -6.32
C VAL A 107 -1.34 -21.76 -6.16
N PRO A 108 -0.92 -22.59 -5.18
CA PRO A 108 -1.51 -23.89 -4.94
C PRO A 108 -3.00 -23.76 -4.63
N SER A 109 -3.82 -24.67 -5.17
CA SER A 109 -5.24 -24.73 -4.80
C SER A 109 -5.36 -25.15 -3.33
N TYR A 110 -6.41 -24.65 -2.66
CA TYR A 110 -6.71 -25.02 -1.28
C TYR A 110 -6.90 -26.55 -1.15
N GLU A 111 -7.50 -27.17 -2.17
CA GLU A 111 -7.68 -28.62 -2.25
C GLU A 111 -6.33 -29.37 -2.35
N ASN A 112 -5.42 -28.97 -3.25
CA ASN A 112 -4.13 -29.64 -3.41
C ASN A 112 -3.24 -29.55 -2.16
N THR A 113 -3.34 -28.42 -1.45
CA THR A 113 -2.62 -28.25 -0.18
C THR A 113 -3.24 -29.14 0.89
N ARG A 114 -4.57 -29.21 0.96
CA ARG A 114 -5.29 -30.10 1.87
C ARG A 114 -4.96 -31.58 1.64
N THR A 115 -4.82 -32.04 0.39
CA THR A 115 -4.46 -33.44 0.09
C THR A 115 -3.04 -33.75 0.57
N ARG A 116 -2.06 -32.86 0.30
CA ARG A 116 -0.69 -33.03 0.80
C ARG A 116 -0.60 -33.07 2.32
N PHE A 117 -1.38 -32.23 3.02
CA PHE A 117 -1.44 -32.27 4.49
C PHE A 117 -2.16 -33.49 5.03
N ALA A 118 -3.26 -33.91 4.41
CA ALA A 118 -3.94 -35.15 4.78
C ALA A 118 -3.00 -36.37 4.61
N GLU A 119 -2.19 -36.39 3.54
CA GLU A 119 -1.18 -37.42 3.28
C GLU A 119 -0.02 -37.39 4.30
N GLN A 120 0.50 -36.21 4.66
CA GLN A 120 1.57 -36.05 5.66
C GLN A 120 1.10 -36.34 7.09
N SER A 121 -0.10 -35.88 7.47
CA SER A 121 -0.69 -36.14 8.77
C SER A 121 -1.08 -37.62 8.93
N ALA A 122 -1.47 -38.31 7.86
CA ALA A 122 -1.71 -39.76 7.88
C ALA A 122 -0.42 -40.59 8.12
N GLN A 123 0.76 -40.02 7.88
CA GLN A 123 2.05 -40.66 8.17
C GLN A 123 2.54 -40.42 9.60
N THR A 124 1.97 -39.45 10.31
CA THR A 124 2.35 -39.13 11.70
C THR A 124 1.42 -39.88 12.65
N GLN A 125 1.75 -41.13 12.99
CA GLN A 125 1.02 -41.88 14.03
C GLN A 125 1.20 -41.20 15.39
N VAL A 126 0.16 -40.50 15.86
CA VAL A 126 0.09 -40.02 17.24
C VAL A 126 -0.44 -41.17 18.10
N ASP A 127 0.41 -41.67 19.00
CA ASP A 127 0.08 -42.75 19.93
C ASP A 127 -0.83 -42.22 21.06
N PHE A 128 -2.14 -42.49 20.95
CA PHE A 128 -3.14 -42.04 21.91
C PHE A 128 -3.34 -43.02 23.08
N THR A 129 -2.28 -43.63 23.60
CA THR A 129 -2.43 -44.73 24.56
C THR A 129 -2.91 -44.31 25.96
N ASN A 130 -2.95 -43.03 26.35
CA ASN A 130 -3.31 -42.65 27.74
C ASN A 130 -3.98 -41.29 27.93
N VAL A 131 -5.10 -40.98 27.24
CA VAL A 131 -5.89 -39.78 27.56
C VAL A 131 -7.38 -40.11 27.69
N ARG A 132 -7.82 -40.44 28.90
CA ARG A 132 -9.24 -40.38 29.30
C ARG A 132 -9.54 -38.98 29.85
N LEU A 133 -9.67 -37.99 28.98
CA LEU A 133 -10.20 -36.67 29.32
C LEU A 133 -11.24 -36.23 28.29
N ARG A 134 -12.38 -35.77 28.81
CA ARG A 134 -13.61 -35.27 28.14
C ARG A 134 -13.45 -34.97 26.63
N ASN A 135 -13.92 -35.93 25.82
CA ASN A 135 -13.83 -35.96 24.35
C ASN A 135 -14.27 -34.67 23.63
N GLY A 136 -15.23 -33.90 24.19
CA GLY A 136 -15.73 -32.69 23.53
C GLY A 136 -14.72 -31.53 23.48
N THR A 137 -13.88 -31.38 24.50
CA THR A 137 -12.89 -30.28 24.57
C THR A 137 -11.65 -30.61 23.75
N PHE A 138 -11.22 -31.88 23.73
CA PHE A 138 -10.11 -32.36 22.90
C PHE A 138 -10.43 -32.28 21.41
N GLN A 139 -11.66 -32.60 20.97
CA GLN A 139 -12.04 -32.46 19.57
C GLN A 139 -12.02 -31.01 19.09
N LEU A 140 -12.43 -30.05 19.95
CA LEU A 140 -12.36 -28.63 19.62
C LEU A 140 -10.92 -28.11 19.59
N LEU A 141 -10.06 -28.53 20.54
CA LEU A 141 -8.64 -28.16 20.56
C LEU A 141 -7.88 -28.76 19.38
N ALA A 142 -8.09 -30.05 19.08
CA ALA A 142 -7.49 -30.71 17.92
C ALA A 142 -7.98 -30.10 16.60
N ALA A 143 -9.26 -29.74 16.49
CA ALA A 143 -9.79 -29.06 15.30
C ALA A 143 -9.24 -27.63 15.15
N ALA A 144 -9.01 -26.93 16.27
CA ALA A 144 -8.36 -25.62 16.27
C ALA A 144 -6.88 -25.70 15.88
N GLU A 145 -6.15 -26.69 16.42
CA GLU A 145 -4.74 -26.97 16.06
C GLU A 145 -4.59 -27.39 14.60
N ASP A 146 -5.48 -28.24 14.09
CA ASP A 146 -5.50 -28.63 12.68
C ASP A 146 -5.79 -27.41 11.78
N ARG A 147 -6.68 -26.50 12.21
CA ARG A 147 -6.94 -25.26 11.48
C ARG A 147 -5.73 -24.33 11.45
N THR A 148 -5.02 -24.14 12.57
CA THR A 148 -3.84 -23.26 12.62
C THR A 148 -2.67 -23.84 11.81
N LEU A 149 -2.43 -25.15 11.87
CA LEU A 149 -1.43 -25.84 11.05
C LEU A 149 -1.72 -25.70 9.55
N ARG A 150 -2.99 -25.81 9.15
CA ARG A 150 -3.42 -25.59 7.75
C ARG A 150 -3.17 -24.16 7.29
N THR A 151 -3.51 -23.16 8.10
CA THR A 151 -3.28 -21.75 7.78
C THR A 151 -1.79 -21.44 7.65
N ALA A 152 -0.96 -21.93 8.57
CA ALA A 152 0.49 -21.74 8.53
C ALA A 152 1.09 -22.33 7.26
N SER A 153 0.67 -23.53 6.90
CA SER A 153 1.19 -24.22 5.74
C SER A 153 0.75 -23.62 4.40
N LEU A 154 -0.49 -23.15 4.32
CA LEU A 154 -0.99 -22.38 3.16
C LEU A 154 -0.23 -21.06 3.03
N SER A 155 0.06 -20.41 4.16
CA SER A 155 0.91 -19.21 4.19
C SER A 155 2.28 -19.52 3.63
N ASP A 156 2.97 -20.56 4.11
CA ASP A 156 4.32 -20.88 3.65
C ASP A 156 4.37 -21.24 2.17
N ALA A 157 3.47 -22.11 1.70
CA ALA A 157 3.41 -22.47 0.29
C ALA A 157 3.09 -21.28 -0.62
N LEU A 158 2.21 -20.37 -0.20
CA LEU A 158 1.92 -19.15 -0.96
C LEU A 158 3.16 -18.24 -1.01
N LEU A 159 3.78 -17.98 0.14
CA LEU A 159 4.94 -17.09 0.23
C LEU A 159 6.15 -17.63 -0.53
N ASP A 160 6.35 -18.94 -0.54
CA ASP A 160 7.44 -19.57 -1.30
C ASP A 160 7.24 -19.40 -2.81
N ASN A 161 6.01 -19.48 -3.31
CA ASN A 161 5.71 -19.20 -4.72
C ASN A 161 5.85 -17.72 -5.07
N LEU A 162 5.46 -16.82 -4.17
CA LEU A 162 5.69 -15.37 -4.35
C LEU A 162 7.18 -15.03 -4.43
N VAL A 163 8.02 -15.74 -3.68
CA VAL A 163 9.47 -15.55 -3.65
C VAL A 163 10.19 -16.25 -4.80
N ALA A 164 9.65 -17.38 -5.28
CA ALA A 164 10.16 -18.05 -6.47
C ALA A 164 9.96 -17.20 -7.74
N ASP A 165 9.04 -16.23 -7.70
CA ASP A 165 8.88 -15.23 -8.74
C ASP A 165 10.10 -14.28 -8.79
N ALA A 166 10.64 -14.04 -9.99
CA ALA A 166 11.81 -13.21 -10.20
C ALA A 166 11.61 -11.74 -9.84
N ARG A 167 10.36 -11.28 -9.66
CA ARG A 167 10.02 -9.86 -9.51
C ARG A 167 10.38 -9.23 -8.16
N ARG A 168 10.71 -10.03 -7.13
CA ARG A 168 10.92 -9.61 -5.72
C ARG A 168 9.67 -8.94 -5.14
N PRO A 169 8.83 -9.67 -4.40
CA PRO A 169 7.49 -9.20 -4.06
C PRO A 169 7.52 -8.03 -3.08
N VAL A 170 6.63 -7.06 -3.33
CA VAL A 170 6.39 -5.90 -2.45
C VAL A 170 5.03 -6.08 -1.75
N ILE A 171 5.03 -6.11 -0.41
CA ILE A 171 3.81 -6.33 0.38
C ILE A 171 3.43 -5.07 1.14
N CYS A 172 2.31 -4.45 0.80
CA CYS A 172 1.73 -3.30 1.50
C CYS A 172 0.58 -3.74 2.40
N LEU A 173 0.72 -3.53 3.72
CA LEU A 173 -0.28 -3.83 4.75
C LEU A 173 -0.82 -2.52 5.34
N ASP A 174 -2.06 -2.16 5.02
CA ASP A 174 -2.67 -0.91 5.48
C ASP A 174 -3.62 -1.10 6.66
N GLY A 175 -3.65 -0.12 7.56
CA GLY A 175 -4.59 -0.06 8.69
C GLY A 175 -4.36 -1.09 9.79
N PHE A 176 -3.11 -1.41 10.14
CA PHE A 176 -2.78 -2.46 11.12
C PHE A 176 -3.53 -2.35 12.46
N GLU A 177 -3.65 -1.15 13.05
CA GLU A 177 -4.33 -1.00 14.33
C GLU A 177 -5.83 -1.30 14.26
N ALA A 178 -6.45 -1.17 13.09
CA ALA A 178 -7.91 -1.30 12.93
C ALA A 178 -8.37 -2.76 12.84
N CYS A 179 -7.44 -3.71 12.70
CA CYS A 179 -7.76 -5.13 12.69
C CYS A 179 -8.27 -5.62 14.04
N ALA A 180 -8.97 -6.75 14.07
CA ALA A 180 -9.27 -7.43 15.33
C ALA A 180 -7.98 -7.85 16.06
N GLN A 181 -7.99 -7.89 17.41
CA GLN A 181 -6.81 -8.27 18.20
C GLN A 181 -6.18 -9.62 17.77
N PRO A 182 -6.96 -10.71 17.55
CA PRO A 182 -6.39 -11.98 17.09
C PRO A 182 -5.64 -11.86 15.75
N MET A 183 -6.17 -11.04 14.83
CA MET A 183 -5.51 -10.76 13.56
C MET A 183 -4.18 -10.02 13.77
N ARG A 184 -4.15 -8.99 14.63
CA ARG A 184 -2.92 -8.27 14.95
C ARG A 184 -1.85 -9.18 15.55
N ASP A 185 -2.27 -10.07 16.45
CA ASP A 185 -1.38 -11.05 17.08
C ASP A 185 -0.80 -12.03 16.04
N TRP A 186 -1.64 -12.56 15.13
CA TRP A 186 -1.18 -13.43 14.05
C TRP A 186 -0.26 -12.72 13.06
N LEU A 187 -0.60 -11.49 12.65
CA LEU A 187 0.24 -10.68 11.75
C LEU A 187 1.64 -10.47 12.36
N GLY A 188 1.71 -10.11 13.64
CA GLY A 188 2.96 -9.84 14.35
C GLY A 188 3.78 -11.10 14.69
N ARG A 189 3.13 -12.23 15.00
CA ARG A 189 3.81 -13.46 15.46
C ARG A 189 4.09 -14.46 14.35
N SER A 190 3.34 -14.41 13.26
CA SER A 190 3.39 -15.42 12.20
C SER A 190 3.68 -14.79 10.84
N LEU A 191 2.78 -13.96 10.30
CA LEU A 191 2.90 -13.49 8.91
C LEU A 191 4.14 -12.61 8.70
N LEU A 192 4.34 -11.57 9.51
CA LEU A 192 5.48 -10.66 9.36
C LEU A 192 6.82 -11.37 9.58
N PRO A 193 7.02 -12.17 10.64
CA PRO A 193 8.21 -13.02 10.76
C PRO A 193 8.46 -13.91 9.53
N ASN A 194 7.41 -14.52 8.97
CA ASN A 194 7.53 -15.35 7.78
C ASN A 194 7.89 -14.56 6.52
N LEU A 195 7.35 -13.35 6.34
CA LEU A 195 7.74 -12.47 5.23
C LEU A 195 9.20 -12.01 5.39
N LEU A 196 9.59 -11.60 6.60
CA LEU A 196 10.91 -11.06 6.89
C LEU A 196 12.00 -12.14 6.88
N SER A 197 11.69 -13.40 7.15
CA SER A 197 12.67 -14.49 7.00
C SER A 197 13.09 -14.70 5.52
N ARG A 198 12.24 -14.26 4.57
CA ARG A 198 12.49 -14.32 3.13
C ARG A 198 13.13 -13.01 2.66
N ARG A 199 14.47 -13.00 2.61
CA ARG A 199 15.33 -11.82 2.32
C ARG A 199 15.00 -10.98 1.08
N VAL A 200 14.24 -11.53 0.14
CA VAL A 200 13.89 -10.86 -1.12
C VAL A 200 12.53 -10.15 -1.07
N VAL A 201 11.80 -10.26 0.04
CA VAL A 201 10.50 -9.61 0.23
C VAL A 201 10.69 -8.25 0.88
N SER A 202 10.09 -7.22 0.29
CA SER A 202 10.01 -5.88 0.89
C SER A 202 8.62 -5.67 1.49
N VAL A 203 8.55 -5.30 2.77
CA VAL A 203 7.27 -5.17 3.49
C VAL A 203 7.05 -3.74 3.96
N PHE A 204 5.87 -3.21 3.68
CA PHE A 204 5.44 -1.90 4.13
C PHE A 204 4.19 -2.04 5.00
N VAL A 205 4.21 -1.47 6.20
CA VAL A 205 3.06 -1.54 7.13
C VAL A 205 2.67 -0.15 7.56
N ALA A 206 1.39 0.21 7.47
CA ALA A 206 0.87 1.47 7.97
C ALA A 206 -0.06 1.28 9.16
N GLY A 207 0.10 2.15 10.15
CA GLY A 207 -0.84 2.23 11.26
C GLY A 207 -0.56 3.34 12.26
N ARG A 208 -1.54 3.69 13.08
CA ARG A 208 -1.34 4.49 14.31
C ARG A 208 -0.54 3.72 15.34
N GLN A 209 -0.78 2.43 15.42
CA GLN A 209 -0.03 1.46 16.22
C GLN A 209 0.50 0.39 15.28
N LEU A 210 1.71 -0.09 15.55
CA LEU A 210 2.42 -1.04 14.70
C LEU A 210 2.82 -2.26 15.52
N PRO A 211 3.01 -3.43 14.89
CA PRO A 211 3.42 -4.62 15.61
C PRO A 211 4.82 -4.45 16.20
N SER A 212 5.01 -4.88 17.44
CA SER A 212 6.34 -5.04 18.02
C SER A 212 6.87 -6.42 17.66
N LEU A 213 7.96 -6.46 16.89
CA LEU A 213 8.58 -7.71 16.45
C LEU A 213 9.72 -8.10 17.39
N GLY A 214 9.76 -9.38 17.77
CA GLY A 214 10.87 -9.95 18.53
C GLY A 214 12.15 -10.13 17.70
N ARG A 215 13.25 -10.51 18.36
CA ARG A 215 14.46 -10.96 17.66
C ARG A 215 14.18 -12.26 16.89
N PRO A 216 14.78 -12.49 15.71
CA PRO A 216 15.78 -11.64 15.04
C PRO A 216 15.19 -10.49 14.20
N TYR A 217 13.87 -10.42 14.02
CA TYR A 217 13.21 -9.56 13.04
C TYR A 217 13.17 -8.07 13.41
N ALA A 218 13.36 -7.73 14.69
CA ALA A 218 13.43 -6.33 15.13
C ALA A 218 14.47 -5.49 14.37
N GLY A 219 15.60 -6.08 13.97
CA GLY A 219 16.65 -5.39 13.19
C GLY A 219 16.31 -5.22 11.71
N ALA A 220 15.35 -5.99 11.19
CA ALA A 220 14.94 -5.97 9.79
C ALA A 220 13.93 -4.86 9.47
N VAL A 221 13.45 -4.13 10.47
CA VAL A 221 12.37 -3.15 10.34
C VAL A 221 12.87 -1.76 10.71
N HIS A 222 12.48 -0.77 9.92
CA HIS A 222 12.63 0.64 10.28
C HIS A 222 11.27 1.33 10.35
N THR A 223 10.94 1.87 11.51
CA THR A 223 9.72 2.63 11.72
C THR A 223 9.97 4.11 11.45
N MET A 224 9.15 4.72 10.61
CA MET A 224 9.13 6.14 10.28
C MET A 224 7.83 6.75 10.79
N VAL A 225 7.93 7.81 11.59
CA VAL A 225 6.77 8.59 12.03
C VAL A 225 6.48 9.66 10.97
N LEU A 226 5.27 9.67 10.42
CA LEU A 226 4.86 10.64 9.40
C LEU A 226 4.53 11.98 10.05
N PRO A 227 5.22 13.07 9.68
CA PRO A 227 4.87 14.41 10.14
C PRO A 227 3.66 14.96 9.36
N PRO A 228 2.99 16.00 9.87
CA PRO A 228 2.11 16.83 9.05
C PRO A 228 2.86 17.43 7.86
N PHE A 229 2.12 17.83 6.82
CA PHE A 229 2.68 18.62 5.72
C PHE A 229 3.11 19.99 6.22
N ASP A 230 4.24 20.47 5.72
CA ASP A 230 4.67 21.83 6.00
C ASP A 230 3.94 22.84 5.09
N VAL A 231 4.24 24.13 5.28
CA VAL A 231 3.63 25.21 4.51
C VAL A 231 3.97 25.08 3.01
N GLN A 232 5.15 24.58 2.67
CA GLN A 232 5.59 24.45 1.29
C GLN A 232 4.80 23.34 0.57
N ALA A 233 4.59 22.20 1.22
CA ALA A 233 3.75 21.12 0.72
C ALA A 233 2.29 21.56 0.52
N VAL A 234 1.72 22.32 1.46
CA VAL A 234 0.38 22.91 1.30
C VAL A 234 0.33 23.84 0.09
N ARG A 235 1.35 24.67 -0.11
CA ARG A 235 1.46 25.55 -1.27
C ARG A 235 1.53 24.77 -2.58
N GLU A 236 2.36 23.74 -2.66
CA GLU A 236 2.49 22.88 -3.84
C GLU A 236 1.18 22.16 -4.16
N TRP A 237 0.42 21.76 -3.14
CA TRP A 237 -0.90 21.17 -3.34
C TRP A 237 -1.90 22.18 -3.91
N ILE A 238 -1.96 23.40 -3.37
CA ILE A 238 -2.78 24.50 -3.90
C ILE A 238 -2.44 24.78 -5.37
N GLU A 239 -1.15 24.88 -5.69
CA GLU A 239 -0.66 25.09 -7.06
C GLU A 239 -1.04 23.92 -7.97
N GLY A 240 -0.92 22.68 -7.49
CA GLY A 240 -1.28 21.46 -8.22
C GLY A 240 -2.78 21.29 -8.47
N LEU A 241 -3.63 21.82 -7.60
CA LEU A 241 -5.08 21.91 -7.80
C LEU A 241 -5.46 23.09 -8.73
N GLY A 242 -4.56 24.05 -8.90
CA GLY A 242 -4.79 25.24 -9.72
C GLY A 242 -5.77 26.21 -9.07
N PHE A 243 -5.77 26.33 -7.74
CA PHE A 243 -6.60 27.31 -7.04
C PHE A 243 -5.94 28.68 -7.02
N ALA A 244 -6.44 29.60 -7.84
CA ALA A 244 -5.88 30.94 -7.97
C ALA A 244 -6.22 31.82 -6.77
N SER A 245 -7.45 31.69 -6.23
CA SER A 245 -7.88 32.49 -5.07
C SER A 245 -7.15 32.14 -3.78
N LEU A 246 -6.47 30.99 -3.73
CA LEU A 246 -5.70 30.52 -2.56
C LEU A 246 -4.19 30.78 -2.69
N LYS A 247 -3.77 31.48 -3.75
CA LYS A 247 -2.36 31.79 -3.97
C LYS A 247 -1.84 32.70 -2.85
N GLY A 248 -0.85 32.23 -2.10
CA GLY A 248 -0.30 32.96 -0.95
C GLY A 248 -0.96 32.63 0.39
N GLU A 249 -2.06 31.87 0.39
CA GLU A 249 -2.82 31.53 1.61
C GLU A 249 -2.32 30.26 2.32
N ALA A 250 -1.27 29.61 1.78
CA ALA A 250 -0.77 28.33 2.28
C ALA A 250 -0.42 28.37 3.78
N ALA A 251 0.18 29.45 4.26
CA ALA A 251 0.54 29.60 5.68
C ALA A 251 -0.70 29.69 6.59
N ALA A 252 -1.72 30.43 6.17
CA ALA A 252 -2.97 30.58 6.92
C ALA A 252 -3.76 29.26 6.95
N ILE A 253 -3.88 28.60 5.80
CA ILE A 253 -4.51 27.27 5.68
C ILE A 253 -3.76 26.24 6.55
N HIS A 254 -2.43 26.22 6.47
CA HIS A 254 -1.61 25.35 7.32
C HIS A 254 -1.82 25.64 8.81
N GLN A 255 -1.90 26.90 9.23
CA GLN A 255 -2.14 27.28 10.62
C GLN A 255 -3.49 26.78 11.15
N VAL A 256 -4.54 26.81 10.32
CA VAL A 256 -5.89 26.35 10.69
C VAL A 256 -5.99 24.82 10.71
N HIS A 257 -5.42 24.14 9.72
CA HIS A 257 -5.58 22.69 9.54
C HIS A 257 -4.40 21.86 10.08
N GLY A 258 -3.37 22.53 10.61
CA GLY A 258 -2.19 21.91 11.22
C GLY A 258 -1.36 21.04 10.27
N GLY A 259 -1.47 21.24 8.96
CA GLY A 259 -0.80 20.42 7.96
C GLY A 259 -1.31 18.98 7.85
N VAL A 260 -2.47 18.66 8.42
CA VAL A 260 -3.02 17.29 8.37
C VAL A 260 -3.66 17.03 7.00
N PRO A 261 -3.15 16.06 6.20
CA PRO A 261 -3.63 15.82 4.83
C PRO A 261 -5.13 15.58 4.70
N GLU A 262 -5.76 14.85 5.63
CA GLU A 262 -7.21 14.62 5.61
C GLU A 262 -8.00 15.94 5.79
N LEU A 263 -7.60 16.79 6.73
CA LEU A 263 -8.26 18.09 6.96
C LEU A 263 -8.04 19.06 5.78
N LEU A 264 -6.85 19.03 5.19
CA LEU A 264 -6.53 19.80 3.98
C LEU A 264 -7.36 19.34 2.78
N ASP A 265 -7.47 18.03 2.56
CA ASP A 265 -8.29 17.44 1.50
C ASP A 265 -9.77 17.80 1.66
N GLU A 266 -10.30 17.76 2.89
CA GLU A 266 -11.65 18.22 3.20
C GLU A 266 -11.85 19.70 2.88
N PHE A 267 -10.92 20.56 3.28
CA PHE A 267 -10.95 21.98 2.95
C PHE A 267 -10.95 22.21 1.44
N PHE A 268 -10.01 21.59 0.71
CA PHE A 268 -9.89 21.77 -0.74
C PHE A 268 -11.09 21.24 -1.53
N LYS A 269 -11.76 20.18 -1.05
CA LYS A 269 -12.99 19.67 -1.69
C LYS A 269 -14.18 20.61 -1.55
N LEU A 270 -14.22 21.40 -0.48
CA LEU A 270 -15.29 22.36 -0.21
C LEU A 270 -15.00 23.75 -0.79
N HIS A 271 -13.75 24.01 -1.17
CA HIS A 271 -13.35 25.28 -1.77
C HIS A 271 -13.98 25.46 -3.15
N ILE A 272 -14.55 26.64 -3.37
CA ILE A 272 -15.15 27.04 -4.65
C ILE A 272 -14.37 28.25 -5.16
N GLU A 273 -13.78 28.13 -6.35
CA GLU A 273 -13.09 29.25 -6.98
C GLU A 273 -14.07 30.38 -7.34
N PRO A 274 -13.80 31.63 -6.92
CA PRO A 274 -14.58 32.77 -7.32
C PRO A 274 -14.46 33.04 -8.83
N VAL A 275 -15.57 33.42 -9.46
CA VAL A 275 -15.72 33.59 -10.93
C VAL A 275 -14.74 34.62 -11.52
N GLU A 276 -14.31 35.62 -10.75
CA GLU A 276 -13.35 36.62 -11.18
C GLU A 276 -11.93 36.04 -11.41
N ALA A 277 -11.53 35.03 -10.62
CA ALA A 277 -10.23 34.39 -10.76
C ALA A 277 -10.14 33.45 -11.99
N ALA A 278 -11.29 32.92 -12.45
CA ALA A 278 -11.36 32.17 -13.71
C ALA A 278 -11.18 33.09 -14.94
N SER A 279 -11.59 34.36 -14.82
CA SER A 279 -11.57 35.33 -15.92
C SER A 279 -10.17 35.89 -16.21
N GLU A 280 -9.25 35.89 -15.24
CA GLU A 280 -7.86 36.31 -15.44
C GLU A 280 -7.04 35.29 -16.24
N ARG A 281 -7.39 33.99 -16.17
CA ARG A 281 -6.76 32.94 -17.00
C ARG A 281 -7.09 33.09 -18.48
N GLU A 282 -8.35 33.39 -18.81
CA GLU A 282 -8.76 33.62 -20.19
C GLU A 282 -8.12 34.91 -20.73
N ARG A 283 -8.14 36.00 -19.96
CA ARG A 283 -7.52 37.28 -20.36
C ARG A 283 -5.99 37.24 -20.49
N GLY A 284 -5.31 36.41 -19.70
CA GLY A 284 -3.87 36.19 -19.83
C GLY A 284 -3.50 35.48 -21.14
N GLN A 285 -4.26 34.43 -21.51
CA GLN A 285 -4.08 33.71 -22.78
C GLN A 285 -4.46 34.55 -24.00
N THR A 286 -5.47 35.43 -23.90
CA THR A 286 -5.83 36.32 -25.02
C THR A 286 -4.78 37.40 -25.25
N ARG A 287 -4.16 37.93 -24.19
CA ARG A 287 -3.12 38.97 -24.30
C ARG A 287 -1.80 38.46 -24.88
N GLU A 288 -1.41 37.22 -24.58
CA GLU A 288 -0.23 36.61 -25.20
C GLU A 288 -0.46 36.33 -26.69
N GLN A 289 -1.67 35.93 -27.09
CA GLN A 289 -2.03 35.77 -28.50
C GLN A 289 -2.12 37.10 -29.27
N GLU A 290 -2.59 38.18 -28.63
CA GLU A 290 -2.61 39.52 -29.25
C GLU A 290 -1.22 40.15 -29.39
N GLN A 291 -0.27 39.85 -28.48
CA GLN A 291 1.11 40.33 -28.58
C GLN A 291 1.93 39.58 -29.65
N GLU A 292 1.70 38.28 -29.85
CA GLU A 292 2.33 37.55 -30.96
C GLU A 292 1.78 37.96 -32.33
N GLN A 293 0.51 38.36 -32.44
CA GLN A 293 -0.06 38.84 -33.70
C GLN A 293 0.36 40.27 -34.08
N THR A 294 0.69 41.12 -33.10
CA THR A 294 1.09 42.52 -33.36
C THR A 294 2.58 42.71 -33.64
N GLN A 295 3.44 41.72 -33.39
CA GLN A 295 4.88 41.76 -33.74
C GLN A 295 5.20 41.14 -35.11
N GLY A 296 4.19 40.61 -35.83
CA GLY A 296 4.36 39.93 -37.12
C GLY A 296 4.22 40.78 -38.39
N HIS A 297 4.34 42.12 -38.32
CA HIS A 297 4.26 42.96 -39.53
C HIS A 297 5.45 43.93 -39.62
N PRO A 298 6.53 43.58 -40.35
CA PRO A 298 7.46 44.58 -40.84
C PRO A 298 6.85 45.25 -42.08
N ASP A 299 6.63 46.54 -41.91
CA ASP A 299 6.28 47.53 -42.91
C ASP A 299 7.27 47.49 -44.09
N GLY A 300 6.80 47.01 -45.24
CA GLY A 300 7.53 47.02 -46.51
C GLY A 300 7.18 48.28 -47.29
N GLY A 301 7.84 49.37 -46.94
CA GLY A 301 7.72 50.66 -47.60
C GLY A 301 8.05 50.61 -49.10
N ARG A 302 7.27 51.39 -49.86
CA ARG A 302 7.52 51.86 -51.22
C ARG A 302 8.93 52.46 -51.37
N ASP A 303 9.56 52.21 -52.52
CA ASP A 303 9.82 53.22 -53.56
C ASP A 303 10.55 52.58 -54.76
N GLY A 304 10.10 52.91 -55.99
CA GLY A 304 10.70 52.49 -57.27
C GLY A 304 9.68 52.24 -58.37
#